data_AF-A0A838E1W9-F1
#
_entry.id   AF-A0A838E1W9-F1
#
_cell.length_a   1.000
_cell.length_b   1.000
_cell.length_c   1.000
_cell.angle_alpha   90.00
_cell.angle_beta   90.00
_cell.angle_gamma   90.00
#
_symmetry.space_group_name_H-M   'P 1'
#
loop_
_entity.id
_entity.type
_entity.pdbx_description
1 polymer ?
#
loop_
_entity_poly.entity_id
_entity_poly.type
_entity_poly.pdbx_seq_one_letter_code
_entity_poly.pdbx_strand_id
1 'polypeptide(L)'
;ISYYTIRASTSLGSQMVCNSIKAVCNSLKVLKIKASQEVPVIRFRPRSSVHFDKRTYSIKDNALSLYTLSGRIRVPMALAPFHKEYLHKGKPKEAQLVYKNKSWFFNLVLDLSDVPLRKTLGKILGIDRGKTF
;
A
#
# COMPACT_ATOMS: atom_id res chain seq x y z
N ILE A 1 5.73 22.09 -9.34
CA ILE A 1 4.27 21.88 -9.52
C ILE A 1 3.63 21.76 -8.14
N SER A 2 2.64 22.59 -7.83
CA SER A 2 1.95 22.58 -6.54
C SER A 2 0.64 21.76 -6.61
N TYR A 3 0.11 21.36 -5.46
CA TYR A 3 -1.16 20.64 -5.33
C TYR A 3 -2.32 21.34 -6.05
N TYR A 4 -2.45 22.66 -5.87
CA TYR A 4 -3.57 23.44 -6.39
C TYR A 4 -3.62 23.44 -7.91
N THR A 5 -2.48 23.53 -8.58
CA THR A 5 -2.41 23.49 -10.05
C THR A 5 -2.97 22.17 -10.59
N ILE A 6 -2.56 21.02 -10.04
CA ILE A 6 -3.03 19.70 -10.49
C ILE A 6 -4.52 19.50 -10.13
N ARG A 7 -4.94 19.98 -8.96
CA ARG A 7 -6.33 19.87 -8.53
C ARG A 7 -7.28 20.66 -9.43
N ALA A 8 -6.84 21.81 -9.96
CA ALA A 8 -7.63 22.63 -10.87
C ALA A 8 -7.62 22.09 -12.32
N SER A 9 -6.53 21.45 -12.75
CA SER A 9 -6.41 20.90 -14.11
C SER A 9 -6.99 19.49 -14.29
N THR A 10 -7.51 18.87 -13.23
CA THR A 10 -8.03 17.50 -13.26
C THR A 10 -9.36 17.38 -12.53
N SER A 11 -10.17 16.39 -12.93
CA SER A 11 -11.40 15.99 -12.22
C SER A 11 -11.14 15.08 -11.02
N LEU A 12 -9.87 14.85 -10.67
CA LEU A 12 -9.49 13.93 -9.60
C LEU A 12 -9.91 14.47 -8.23
N GLY A 13 -10.39 13.56 -7.38
CA GLY A 13 -10.58 13.86 -5.96
C GLY A 13 -9.26 14.26 -5.29
N SER A 14 -9.35 15.07 -4.22
CA SER A 14 -8.18 15.60 -3.51
C SER A 14 -7.15 14.53 -3.13
N GLN A 15 -7.60 13.39 -2.62
CA GLN A 15 -6.73 12.29 -2.23
C GLN A 15 -5.99 11.66 -3.44
N MET A 16 -6.65 11.53 -4.60
CA MET A 16 -6.02 11.00 -5.81
C MET A 16 -4.93 11.94 -6.33
N VAL A 17 -5.14 13.25 -6.22
CA VAL A 17 -4.12 14.27 -6.54
C VAL A 17 -2.91 14.11 -5.63
N CYS A 18 -3.13 14.01 -4.32
CA CYS A 18 -2.05 13.80 -3.35
C CYS A 18 -1.27 12.51 -3.63
N ASN A 19 -1.97 11.40 -3.92
CA ASN A 19 -1.33 10.12 -4.21
C ASN A 19 -0.53 10.17 -5.52
N SER A 20 -1.02 10.88 -6.53
CA SER A 20 -0.33 11.07 -7.81
C SER A 20 0.98 11.86 -7.64
N ILE A 21 0.93 12.98 -6.90
CA ILE A 21 2.13 13.77 -6.56
C ILE A 21 3.13 12.89 -5.80
N LYS A 22 2.66 12.16 -4.78
CA LYS A 22 3.50 11.28 -3.97
C LYS A 22 4.18 10.20 -4.81
N ALA A 23 3.45 9.58 -5.77
CA ALA A 23 4.00 8.57 -6.66
C ALA A 23 5.15 9.12 -7.49
N VAL A 24 4.98 10.29 -8.13
CA VAL A 24 6.03 10.96 -8.91
C VAL A 24 7.24 11.30 -8.03
N CYS A 25 7.01 11.90 -6.86
CA CYS A 25 8.09 12.23 -5.93
C CYS A 25 8.87 10.99 -5.49
N ASN A 26 8.20 9.89 -5.20
CA ASN A 26 8.85 8.63 -4.81
C ASN A 26 9.69 8.07 -5.96
N SER A 27 9.18 8.08 -7.19
CA SER A 27 9.95 7.65 -8.37
C SER A 27 11.20 8.51 -8.61
N LEU A 28 11.09 9.83 -8.48
CA LEU A 28 12.23 10.74 -8.61
C LEU A 28 13.29 10.49 -7.52
N LYS A 29 12.87 10.24 -6.28
CA LYS A 29 13.79 9.93 -5.18
C LYS A 29 14.65 8.69 -5.44
N VAL A 30 14.09 7.68 -6.09
CA VAL A 30 14.83 6.44 -6.44
C VAL A 30 15.94 6.72 -7.45
N LEU A 31 15.75 7.70 -8.34
CA LEU A 31 16.73 8.04 -9.38
C LEU A 31 17.96 8.79 -8.85
N LYS A 32 17.92 9.30 -7.60
CA LYS A 32 19.04 10.03 -6.95
C LYS A 32 19.68 11.11 -7.85
N ILE A 33 18.84 11.87 -8.55
CA ILE A 33 19.24 12.92 -9.49
C ILE A 33 19.99 14.02 -8.73
N LYS A 34 21.18 14.40 -9.18
CA LYS A 34 21.94 15.53 -8.63
C LYS A 34 21.34 16.86 -9.12
N ALA A 35 21.53 17.95 -8.36
CA ALA A 35 21.01 19.26 -8.74
C ALA A 35 21.49 19.77 -10.12
N SER A 36 22.66 19.30 -10.58
CA SER A 36 23.24 19.64 -11.89
C SER A 36 22.75 18.75 -13.04
N GLN A 37 21.94 17.73 -12.76
CA GLN A 37 21.44 16.79 -13.77
C GLN A 37 20.01 17.15 -14.15
N GLU A 38 19.69 17.03 -15.43
CA GLU A 38 18.33 17.19 -15.91
C GLU A 38 17.41 16.11 -15.32
N VAL A 39 16.16 16.49 -15.05
CA VAL A 39 15.15 15.56 -14.54
C VAL A 39 14.60 14.73 -15.72
N PRO A 40 14.80 13.40 -15.73
CA PRO A 40 14.31 12.56 -16.81
C PRO A 40 12.79 12.45 -16.79
N VAL A 41 12.20 12.23 -17.96
CA VAL A 41 10.77 11.94 -18.09
C VAL A 41 10.47 10.57 -17.51
N ILE A 42 9.63 10.52 -16.47
CA ILE A 42 9.17 9.26 -15.87
C ILE A 42 7.89 8.80 -16.56
N ARG A 43 7.88 7.55 -17.02
CA ARG A 43 6.68 6.89 -17.57
C ARG A 43 6.26 5.74 -16.67
N PHE A 44 5.05 5.82 -16.13
CA PHE A 44 4.43 4.73 -15.40
C PHE A 44 3.85 3.73 -16.40
N ARG A 45 4.12 2.45 -16.20
CA ARG A 45 3.58 1.39 -17.06
C ARG A 45 2.11 1.15 -16.73
N PRO A 46 1.29 0.66 -17.66
CA PRO A 46 -0.13 0.36 -17.39
C PRO A 46 -0.37 -0.61 -16.22
N ARG A 47 0.62 -1.46 -15.91
CA ARG A 47 0.58 -2.42 -14.79
C ARG A 47 1.54 -2.06 -13.65
N SER A 48 1.93 -0.79 -13.55
CA SER A 48 2.67 -0.29 -12.38
C SER A 48 1.82 -0.40 -11.12
N SER A 49 2.48 -0.48 -9.96
CA SER A 49 1.77 -0.54 -8.68
C SER A 49 0.99 0.75 -8.41
N VAL A 50 -0.18 0.60 -7.78
CA VAL A 50 -1.05 1.72 -7.43
C VAL A 50 -1.30 1.74 -5.93
N HIS A 51 -1.02 2.88 -5.31
CA HIS A 51 -1.19 3.09 -3.88
C HIS A 51 -2.62 3.42 -3.52
N PHE A 52 -3.12 2.77 -2.47
CA PHE A 52 -4.43 2.98 -1.89
C PHE A 52 -4.31 3.28 -0.39
N ASP A 53 -5.11 4.22 0.08
CA ASP A 53 -5.22 4.67 1.46
C ASP A 53 -6.69 4.61 1.91
N LYS A 54 -6.95 4.85 3.20
CA LYS A 54 -8.29 4.73 3.81
C LYS A 54 -9.40 5.53 3.09
N ARG A 55 -9.08 6.57 2.32
CA ARG A 55 -10.06 7.35 1.54
C ARG A 55 -10.22 6.85 0.10
N THR A 56 -9.26 6.12 -0.44
CA THR A 56 -9.25 5.63 -1.82
C THR A 56 -9.64 4.16 -1.94
N TYR A 57 -9.76 3.42 -0.84
CA TYR A 57 -10.44 2.11 -0.83
C TYR A 57 -11.37 1.93 0.38
N SER A 58 -12.22 0.91 0.31
CA SER A 58 -12.93 0.37 1.47
C SER A 58 -13.16 -1.13 1.30
N ILE A 59 -13.27 -1.86 2.41
CA ILE A 59 -13.55 -3.30 2.42
C ILE A 59 -14.96 -3.51 2.97
N LYS A 60 -15.82 -4.21 2.21
CA LYS A 60 -17.18 -4.57 2.63
C LYS A 60 -17.62 -5.88 1.96
N ASP A 61 -18.26 -6.77 2.72
CA ASP A 61 -18.76 -8.08 2.26
C ASP A 61 -17.73 -8.89 1.45
N ASN A 62 -16.51 -9.03 1.98
CA ASN A 62 -15.38 -9.69 1.30
C ASN A 62 -15.03 -9.11 -0.09
N ALA A 63 -15.38 -7.85 -0.35
CA ALA A 63 -15.04 -7.14 -1.57
C ALA A 63 -14.31 -5.82 -1.26
N LEU A 64 -13.43 -5.43 -2.19
CA LEU A 64 -12.81 -4.12 -2.23
C LEU A 64 -13.70 -3.18 -3.04
N SER A 65 -13.96 -1.99 -2.51
CA SER A 65 -14.35 -0.85 -3.32
C SER A 65 -13.10 0.00 -3.54
N LEU A 66 -12.67 0.13 -4.79
CA LEU A 66 -11.47 0.89 -5.17
C LEU A 66 -11.88 2.15 -5.90
N TYR A 67 -11.34 3.30 -5.49
CA TYR A 67 -11.55 4.57 -6.19
C TYR A 67 -10.64 4.65 -7.41
N THR A 68 -11.23 4.78 -8.60
CA THR A 68 -10.56 4.83 -9.90
C THR A 68 -10.89 6.12 -10.64
N LEU A 69 -10.30 6.31 -11.82
CA LEU A 69 -10.61 7.43 -12.71
C LEU A 69 -12.08 7.47 -13.15
N SER A 70 -12.73 6.30 -13.25
CA SER A 70 -14.13 6.16 -13.65
C SER A 70 -15.09 6.06 -12.45
N GLY A 71 -14.65 6.47 -11.27
CA GLY A 71 -15.41 6.31 -10.02
C GLY A 71 -15.02 5.05 -9.26
N ARG A 72 -15.89 4.59 -8.36
CA ARG A 72 -15.59 3.43 -7.51
C ARG A 72 -15.99 2.13 -8.20
N ILE A 73 -15.06 1.18 -8.28
CA ILE A 73 -15.33 -0.19 -8.75
C ILE A 73 -15.39 -1.14 -7.56
N ARG A 74 -16.16 -2.22 -7.66
CA ARG A 74 -16.24 -3.30 -6.66
C ARG A 74 -15.53 -4.54 -7.18
N VAL A 75 -14.58 -5.07 -6.42
CA VAL A 75 -13.75 -6.22 -6.77
C VAL A 75 -13.86 -7.28 -5.67
N PRO A 76 -14.38 -8.49 -5.95
CA PRO A 76 -14.40 -9.58 -4.98
C PRO A 76 -12.96 -9.96 -4.56
N MET A 77 -12.75 -10.21 -3.27
CA MET A 77 -11.46 -10.69 -2.76
C MET A 77 -11.45 -12.21 -2.64
N ALA A 78 -10.39 -12.84 -3.13
CA ALA A 78 -10.08 -14.24 -2.87
C ALA A 78 -9.45 -14.38 -1.46
N LEU A 79 -10.28 -14.47 -0.42
CA LEU A 79 -9.82 -14.56 0.97
C LEU A 79 -9.84 -16.00 1.50
N ALA A 80 -8.66 -16.57 1.74
CA ALA A 80 -8.50 -17.76 2.57
C ALA A 80 -8.89 -17.47 4.05
N PRO A 81 -9.25 -18.50 4.85
CA PRO A 81 -9.64 -18.33 6.25
C PRO A 81 -8.63 -17.53 7.09
N PHE A 82 -7.33 -17.78 6.90
CA PHE A 82 -6.24 -17.02 7.52
C PHE A 82 -6.34 -15.52 7.26
N HIS A 83 -6.56 -15.10 6.00
CA HIS A 83 -6.68 -13.67 5.68
C HIS A 83 -7.89 -13.03 6.35
N LYS A 84 -9.01 -13.75 6.47
CA LYS A 84 -10.20 -13.26 7.18
C LYS A 84 -9.89 -13.01 8.64
N GLU A 85 -9.21 -13.94 9.31
CA GLU A 85 -8.83 -13.80 10.72
C GLU A 85 -7.98 -12.54 10.97
N TYR A 86 -6.97 -12.29 10.13
CA TYR A 86 -6.16 -11.09 10.23
C TYR A 86 -6.94 -9.81 9.93
N LEU A 87 -7.84 -9.83 8.94
CA LEU A 87 -8.74 -8.70 8.67
C LEU A 87 -9.70 -8.41 9.82
N HIS A 88 -10.12 -9.43 10.56
CA HIS A 88 -10.96 -9.27 11.76
C HIS A 88 -10.17 -8.72 12.95
N LYS A 89 -8.92 -9.16 13.14
CA LYS A 89 -8.06 -8.74 14.26
C LYS A 89 -7.39 -7.39 14.05
N GLY A 90 -7.05 -7.07 12.80
CA GLY A 90 -6.25 -5.91 12.43
C GLY A 90 -7.08 -4.75 11.88
N LYS A 91 -6.54 -3.54 12.01
CA LYS A 91 -7.10 -2.34 11.38
C LYS A 91 -6.44 -2.12 10.01
N PRO A 92 -7.20 -2.12 8.90
CA PRO A 92 -6.68 -1.80 7.58
C PRO A 92 -6.07 -0.38 7.52
N LYS A 93 -4.88 -0.27 6.93
CA LYS A 93 -4.15 0.99 6.75
C LYS A 93 -3.98 1.31 5.27
N GLU A 94 -2.75 1.38 4.80
CA GLU A 94 -2.42 1.59 3.40
C GLU A 94 -2.31 0.25 2.66
N ALA A 95 -2.47 0.29 1.35
CA ALA A 95 -2.35 -0.85 0.48
C ALA A 95 -1.63 -0.50 -0.83
N GLN A 96 -1.08 -1.54 -1.46
CA GLN A 96 -0.54 -1.46 -2.80
C GLN A 96 -1.22 -2.49 -3.69
N LEU A 97 -1.83 -2.04 -4.78
CA LEU A 97 -2.27 -2.90 -5.85
C LEU A 97 -1.08 -3.22 -6.75
N VAL A 98 -0.72 -4.50 -6.87
CA VAL A 98 0.45 -4.96 -7.61
C VAL A 98 0.04 -6.03 -8.61
N TYR A 99 0.57 -5.95 -9.82
CA TYR A 99 0.43 -7.01 -10.82
C TYR A 99 1.68 -7.90 -10.82
N LYS A 100 1.50 -9.20 -10.52
CA LYS A 100 2.58 -10.19 -10.49
C LYS A 100 2.07 -11.52 -11.02
N ASN A 101 2.88 -12.22 -11.82
CA ASN A 101 2.55 -13.57 -12.32
C ASN A 101 1.14 -13.68 -12.96
N LYS A 102 0.77 -12.69 -13.79
CA LYS A 102 -0.54 -12.59 -14.44
C LYS A 102 -1.75 -12.37 -13.52
N SER A 103 -1.51 -12.07 -12.24
CA SER A 103 -2.55 -11.84 -11.24
C SER A 103 -2.37 -10.50 -10.53
N TRP A 104 -3.50 -9.93 -10.08
CA TRP A 104 -3.52 -8.74 -9.25
C TRP A 104 -3.55 -9.12 -7.77
N PHE A 105 -2.73 -8.44 -6.97
CA PHE A 105 -2.66 -8.60 -5.53
C PHE A 105 -2.89 -7.26 -4.86
N PHE A 106 -3.75 -7.26 -3.84
CA PHE A 106 -3.98 -6.10 -2.99
C PHE A 106 -3.22 -6.28 -1.68
N ASN A 107 -1.98 -5.80 -1.65
CA ASN A 107 -1.08 -5.95 -0.52
C ASN A 107 -1.48 -4.94 0.56
N LEU A 108 -2.30 -5.39 1.51
CA LEU A 108 -2.85 -4.56 2.57
C LEU A 108 -1.98 -4.61 3.82
N VAL A 109 -1.63 -3.44 4.36
CA VAL A 109 -1.01 -3.30 5.67
C VAL A 109 -2.10 -3.32 6.74
N LEU A 110 -1.91 -4.17 7.75
CA LEU A 110 -2.77 -4.27 8.92
C LEU A 110 -2.02 -3.81 10.15
N ASP A 111 -2.67 -2.95 10.93
CA ASP A 111 -2.23 -2.55 12.26
C ASP A 111 -2.89 -3.51 13.27
N LEU A 112 -2.08 -4.41 13.84
CA LEU A 112 -2.52 -5.40 14.82
C LEU A 112 -2.26 -4.85 16.22
N SER A 113 -3.22 -4.99 17.12
CA SER A 113 -3.00 -4.65 18.52
C SER A 113 -1.84 -5.47 19.10
N ASP A 114 -0.97 -4.81 19.86
CA ASP A 114 0.13 -5.47 20.53
C ASP A 114 -0.39 -6.61 21.40
N VAL A 115 0.28 -7.76 21.32
CA VAL A 115 0.06 -8.82 22.30
C VAL A 115 0.65 -8.30 23.61
N PRO A 116 -0.12 -8.17 24.70
CA PRO A 116 0.43 -7.73 25.97
C PRO A 116 1.58 -8.66 26.36
N LEU A 117 2.72 -8.06 26.70
CA LEU A 117 3.87 -8.81 27.20
C LEU A 117 3.40 -9.71 28.34
N ARG A 118 3.55 -11.03 28.16
CA ARG A 118 3.25 -11.99 29.22
C ARG A 118 4.16 -11.65 30.40
N LYS A 119 3.60 -11.08 31.46
CA LYS A 119 4.32 -10.74 32.71
C LYS A 119 4.77 -11.97 33.50
N THR A 120 4.38 -13.17 33.08
CA THR A 120 4.87 -14.41 33.66
C THR A 120 6.20 -14.82 33.04
N LEU A 121 7.25 -14.85 33.86
CA LEU A 121 8.47 -15.64 33.64
C LEU A 121 8.08 -17.12 33.48
N GLY A 122 7.61 -17.50 32.29
CA GLY A 122 7.52 -18.90 31.88
C GLY A 122 8.91 -19.46 31.56
N LYS A 123 8.97 -20.75 31.18
CA LYS A 123 10.18 -21.40 30.66
C LYS A 123 10.90 -20.50 29.66
N ILE A 124 12.13 -20.11 29.98
CA ILE A 124 13.00 -19.33 29.12
C ILE A 124 13.41 -20.21 27.94
N LEU A 125 13.13 -19.79 26.71
CA LEU A 125 13.66 -20.44 25.51
C LEU A 125 14.94 -19.69 25.10
N GLY A 126 16.09 -20.25 25.48
CA GLY A 126 17.38 -19.78 24.96
C GLY A 126 17.50 -20.19 23.49
N ILE A 127 17.58 -19.22 22.59
CA ILE A 127 17.86 -19.45 21.16
C ILE A 127 19.30 -19.00 20.93
N ASP A 128 20.21 -19.95 20.74
CA ASP A 128 21.58 -19.67 20.30
C ASP A 128 21.77 -20.12 18.84
N ARG A 129 22.57 -19.36 18.08
CA ARG A 129 22.98 -19.72 16.72
C ARG A 129 24.48 -20.00 16.73
N GLY A 130 24.86 -21.18 17.20
CA GLY A 130 26.23 -21.68 17.05
C GLY A 130 26.60 -21.82 15.58
N LYS A 131 27.72 -21.22 15.17
CA LYS A 131 28.40 -21.58 13.93
C LYS A 131 29.45 -22.64 14.29
N THR A 132 29.24 -23.88 13.87
CA THR A 132 30.28 -24.90 13.92
C THR A 132 31.21 -24.67 12.72
N PHE A 133 32.48 -24.35 12.99
CA PHE A 133 33.54 -24.29 11.98
C PHE A 133 34.15 -25.68 11.78
#